data_AF-A0A967WM20-F1
#
_entry.id   AF-A0A967WM20-F1
#
_cell.length_a   1.000
_cell.length_b   1.000
_cell.length_c   1.000
_cell.angle_alpha   90.00
_cell.angle_beta   90.00
_cell.angle_gamma   90.00
#
_symmetry.space_group_name_H-M   'P 1'
#
loop_
_entity.id
_entity.type
_entity.pdbx_description
1 polymer ?
#
loop_
_entity_poly.entity_id
_entity_poly.type
_entity_poly.pdbx_seq_one_letter_code
_entity_poly.pdbx_strand_id
1 'polypeptide(L)'
;MPPLVLVAIAWVAGLVAAHHWFVPLGVEPLSLVLLSLIPIAAILLWPRDRQMRLAAICTLALLAAALRYQSALPDLDDPGLLAHYNDQGWVELEGVVDGYPDVRDTWTNLKVEAESIELDGERYPVHGTVLVRAPRFPEQHYGDRLRVAG
;
A
#
# COMPACT_ATOMS: atom_id res chain seq x y z
N MET A 1 14.18 30.14 3.52
CA MET A 1 13.87 28.87 2.82
C MET A 1 12.61 29.05 2.00
N PRO A 2 12.53 28.51 0.77
CA PRO A 2 11.32 28.63 -0.03
C PRO A 2 10.15 27.92 0.70
N PRO A 3 8.94 28.51 0.73
CA PRO A 3 7.81 27.97 1.49
C PRO A 3 7.40 26.56 1.06
N LEU A 4 7.70 26.19 -0.20
CA LEU A 4 7.46 24.84 -0.74
C LEU A 4 8.25 23.74 -0.02
N VAL A 5 9.46 24.03 0.45
CA VAL A 5 10.28 23.03 1.16
C VAL A 5 9.65 22.64 2.49
N LEU A 6 9.06 23.60 3.21
CA LEU A 6 8.36 23.32 4.47
C LEU A 6 7.12 22.45 4.24
N VAL A 7 6.37 22.71 3.17
CA VAL A 7 5.19 21.90 2.80
C VAL A 7 5.61 20.49 2.40
N ALA A 8 6.68 20.34 1.62
CA ALA A 8 7.20 19.03 1.24
C ALA A 8 7.67 18.22 2.46
N ILE A 9 8.37 18.85 3.40
CA ILE A 9 8.79 18.22 4.66
C ILE A 9 7.56 17.81 5.48
N ALA A 10 6.54 18.69 5.58
CA ALA A 10 5.31 18.38 6.31
C ALA A 10 4.55 17.20 5.69
N TRP A 11 4.52 17.10 4.36
CA TRP A 11 3.94 15.97 3.65
C TRP A 11 4.66 14.66 3.95
N VAL A 12 5.99 14.64 3.84
CA VAL A 12 6.80 13.45 4.15
C VAL A 12 6.64 13.06 5.62
N ALA A 13 6.66 14.04 6.53
CA ALA A 13 6.41 13.81 7.95
C ALA A 13 5.03 13.18 8.21
N GLY A 14 4.00 13.58 7.45
CA GLY A 14 2.67 12.98 7.52
C GLY A 14 2.61 11.51 7.10
N LEU A 15 3.35 11.14 6.05
CA LEU A 15 3.48 9.73 5.64
C LEU A 15 4.16 8.89 6.72
N VAL A 16 5.29 9.36 7.25
CA VAL A 16 6.04 8.68 8.32
C VAL A 16 5.19 8.57 9.57
N ALA A 17 4.47 9.63 9.93
CA ALA A 17 3.61 9.63 11.10
C ALA A 17 2.43 8.66 10.95
N ALA A 18 1.86 8.55 9.75
CA ALA A 18 0.80 7.61 9.49
C ALA A 18 1.25 6.15 9.62
N HIS A 19 2.43 5.83 9.08
CA HIS A 19 2.99 4.50 9.17
C HIS A 19 3.33 4.10 10.63
N HIS A 20 3.96 4.99 11.40
CA HIS A 20 4.42 4.64 12.75
C HIS A 20 3.39 4.82 13.87
N TRP A 21 2.46 5.76 13.75
CA TRP A 21 1.48 6.05 14.82
C TRP A 21 0.05 5.82 14.39
N PHE A 22 -0.41 6.39 13.28
CA PHE A 22 -1.86 6.38 12.99
C PHE A 22 -2.38 4.98 12.62
N VAL A 23 -1.61 4.19 11.88
CA VAL A 23 -1.99 2.82 11.53
C VAL A 23 -1.93 1.90 12.75
N PRO A 24 -0.85 1.87 13.57
CA PRO A 24 -0.81 1.03 14.76
C PRO A 24 -1.80 1.42 15.86
N LEU A 25 -2.17 2.70 15.98
CA LEU A 25 -3.20 3.14 16.94
C LEU A 25 -4.64 2.92 16.44
N GLY A 26 -4.85 2.41 15.22
CA GLY A 26 -6.19 2.22 14.66
C GLY A 26 -6.96 3.54 14.49
N VAL A 27 -6.25 4.62 14.11
CA VAL A 27 -6.88 5.94 13.95
C VAL A 27 -7.73 5.92 12.69
N GLU A 28 -9.05 5.95 12.88
CA GLU A 28 -10.03 5.98 11.80
C GLU A 28 -9.79 7.15 10.83
N PRO A 29 -9.88 6.94 9.50
CA PRO A 29 -9.64 7.99 8.51
C PRO A 29 -10.62 9.17 8.67
N LEU A 30 -11.83 8.94 9.19
CA LEU A 30 -12.81 9.99 9.47
C LEU A 30 -12.31 11.00 10.51
N SER A 31 -11.53 10.55 11.50
CA SER A 31 -10.97 11.44 12.53
C SER A 31 -9.95 12.42 11.95
N LEU A 32 -9.16 11.98 10.96
CA LEU A 32 -8.22 12.83 10.22
C LEU A 32 -8.95 13.87 9.37
N VAL A 33 -10.07 13.49 8.76
CA VAL A 33 -10.94 14.42 8.01
C VAL A 33 -11.51 15.48 8.95
N LEU A 34 -12.03 15.10 10.12
CA LEU A 34 -12.53 16.04 11.12
C LEU A 34 -11.42 16.97 11.61
N LEU A 35 -10.22 16.44 11.86
CA LEU A 35 -9.07 17.22 12.29
C LEU A 35 -8.62 18.24 11.23
N SER A 36 -8.82 17.95 9.93
CA SER A 36 -8.50 18.85 8.83
C SER A 36 -9.37 20.12 8.80
N LEU A 37 -10.52 20.14 9.48
CA LEU A 37 -11.36 21.34 9.57
C LEU A 37 -10.70 22.48 10.36
N ILE A 38 -9.83 22.16 11.32
CA ILE A 38 -9.10 23.15 12.14
C ILE A 38 -8.15 24.00 11.28
N PRO A 39 -7.21 23.44 10.50
CA PRO A 39 -6.37 24.25 9.63
C PRO A 39 -7.15 24.95 8.52
N ILE A 40 -8.25 24.38 8.02
CA ILE A 40 -9.13 25.06 7.04
C ILE A 40 -9.76 26.31 7.67
N ALA A 41 -10.31 26.20 8.88
CA ALA A 41 -10.86 27.33 9.61
C ALA A 41 -9.78 28.40 9.91
N ALA A 42 -8.56 27.98 10.27
CA ALA A 42 -7.45 28.90 10.50
C ALA A 42 -7.07 29.70 9.24
N ILE A 43 -7.11 29.09 8.06
CA ILE A 43 -6.87 29.77 6.77
C ILE A 43 -7.97 30.81 6.50
N LEU A 44 -9.23 30.49 6.80
CA LEU A 44 -10.37 31.36 6.54
C LEU A 44 -10.47 32.54 7.53
N LEU A 45 -10.15 32.31 8.80
CA LEU A 45 -10.27 33.31 9.88
C LEU A 45 -9.08 34.28 9.93
N TRP A 46 -7.88 33.87 9.50
CA TRP A 46 -6.68 34.72 9.51
C TRP A 46 -6.03 34.87 8.12
N PRO A 47 -6.75 35.42 7.11
CA PRO A 47 -6.25 35.51 5.74
C PRO A 47 -5.04 36.45 5.56
N ARG A 48 -4.84 37.39 6.49
CA ARG A 48 -3.75 38.38 6.47
C ARG A 48 -2.47 37.91 7.14
N ASP A 49 -2.54 36.90 8.00
CA ASP A 49 -1.36 36.39 8.71
C ASP A 49 -0.65 35.32 7.87
N ARG A 50 0.45 35.73 7.24
CA ARG A 50 1.24 34.84 6.38
C ARG A 50 1.84 33.67 7.15
N GLN A 51 2.19 33.84 8.43
CA GLN A 51 2.78 32.77 9.23
C GLN A 51 1.71 31.74 9.62
N MET A 52 0.56 32.21 10.10
CA MET A 52 -0.57 31.33 10.45
C MET A 52 -1.04 30.53 9.23
N ARG A 53 -1.13 31.18 8.07
CA ARG A 53 -1.53 30.52 6.81
C ARG A 53 -0.53 29.46 6.38
N LEU A 54 0.78 29.73 6.49
CA LEU A 54 1.81 28.74 6.17
C LEU A 54 1.77 27.54 7.12
N ALA A 55 1.60 27.76 8.42
CA ALA A 55 1.45 26.70 9.40
C ALA A 55 0.22 25.83 9.09
N ALA A 56 -0.93 26.47 8.82
CA ALA A 56 -2.16 25.75 8.47
C ALA A 56 -2.03 24.93 7.18
N ILE A 57 -1.37 25.46 6.14
CA ILE A 57 -1.08 24.71 4.90
C ILE A 57 -0.17 23.51 5.18
N CYS A 58 0.85 23.66 6.02
CA CYS A 58 1.74 22.55 6.40
C CYS A 58 0.97 21.48 7.17
N THR A 59 0.13 21.86 8.12
CA THR A 59 -0.71 20.91 8.88
C THR A 59 -1.71 20.20 7.96
N LEU A 60 -2.32 20.91 7.00
CA LEU A 60 -3.18 20.30 5.98
C LEU A 60 -2.42 19.29 5.13
N ALA A 61 -1.22 19.63 4.67
CA ALA A 61 -0.39 18.72 3.89
C ALA A 61 -0.02 17.46 4.69
N LEU A 62 0.28 17.59 5.98
CA LEU A 62 0.56 16.47 6.89
C LEU A 62 -0.66 15.54 7.03
N LEU A 63 -1.85 16.10 7.32
CA LEU A 63 -3.08 15.32 7.48
C LEU A 63 -3.52 14.67 6.17
N ALA A 64 -3.41 15.38 5.05
CA ALA A 64 -3.73 14.86 3.73
C ALA A 64 -2.78 13.70 3.34
N ALA A 65 -1.50 13.81 3.66
CA ALA A 65 -0.54 12.73 3.45
C ALA A 65 -0.90 11.48 4.28
N ALA A 66 -1.29 11.67 5.54
CA ALA A 66 -1.69 10.58 6.42
C ALA A 66 -2.98 9.89 5.93
N LEU A 67 -4.00 10.68 5.56
CA LEU A 67 -5.24 10.15 5.01
C LEU A 67 -5.01 9.38 3.71
N ARG A 68 -4.17 9.93 2.81
CA ARG A 68 -3.79 9.23 1.58
C ARG A 68 -3.10 7.91 1.88
N TYR A 69 -2.17 7.88 2.85
CA TYR A 69 -1.47 6.67 3.24
C TYR A 69 -2.44 5.58 3.72
N GLN A 70 -3.36 5.93 4.63
CA GLN A 70 -4.37 4.99 5.13
C GLN A 70 -5.30 4.50 4.01
N SER A 71 -5.77 5.39 3.12
CA SER A 71 -6.66 4.99 2.02
C SER A 71 -5.99 4.12 0.96
N ALA A 72 -4.66 4.14 0.88
CA ALA A 72 -3.88 3.36 -0.06
C ALA A 72 -3.43 2.02 0.53
N LEU A 73 -3.58 1.81 1.84
CA LEU A 73 -3.32 0.53 2.47
C LEU A 73 -4.48 -0.42 2.12
N PRO A 74 -4.21 -1.56 1.46
CA PRO A 74 -5.22 -2.58 1.30
C PRO A 74 -5.58 -3.18 2.67
N ASP A 75 -6.80 -3.68 2.78
CA ASP A 75 -7.24 -4.38 3.99
C ASP A 75 -6.54 -5.74 4.09
N LEU A 76 -5.48 -5.79 4.90
CA LEU A 76 -4.70 -7.02 5.11
C LEU A 76 -5.41 -8.00 6.03
N ASP A 77 -6.53 -7.64 6.66
CA ASP A 77 -7.32 -8.56 7.49
C ASP A 77 -8.32 -9.38 6.65
N ASP A 78 -8.51 -9.04 5.36
CA ASP A 78 -9.38 -9.81 4.46
C ASP A 78 -8.70 -11.12 4.02
N PRO A 79 -9.22 -12.30 4.41
CA PRO A 79 -8.67 -13.59 4.01
C PRO A 79 -8.81 -13.87 2.51
N GLY A 80 -9.62 -13.09 1.79
CA GLY A 80 -9.69 -13.14 0.32
C GLY A 80 -8.52 -12.44 -0.36
N LEU A 81 -7.82 -11.53 0.32
CA LEU A 81 -6.69 -10.81 -0.25
C LEU A 81 -5.43 -11.66 -0.12
N LEU A 82 -4.72 -11.91 -1.23
CA LEU A 82 -3.48 -12.69 -1.21
C LEU A 82 -2.43 -12.15 -0.23
N ALA A 83 -2.37 -10.82 -0.06
CA ALA A 83 -1.41 -10.17 0.82
C ALA A 83 -1.62 -10.48 2.32
N HIS A 84 -2.80 -10.99 2.72
CA HIS A 84 -3.07 -11.47 4.07
C HIS A 84 -2.15 -12.62 4.48
N TYR A 85 -1.78 -13.48 3.52
CA TYR A 85 -0.96 -14.67 3.75
C TYR A 85 0.56 -14.39 3.66
N ASN A 86 0.96 -13.12 3.49
CA ASN A 86 2.37 -12.75 3.54
C ASN A 86 2.96 -13.04 4.92
N ASP A 87 4.21 -13.51 4.95
CA ASP A 87 4.96 -13.86 6.18
C ASP A 87 4.31 -14.96 7.05
N GLN A 88 3.33 -15.70 6.55
CA GLN A 88 2.70 -16.82 7.26
C GLN A 88 3.44 -18.16 7.11
N GLY A 89 4.53 -18.20 6.34
CA GLY A 89 5.36 -19.39 6.16
C GLY A 89 5.16 -20.05 4.80
N TRP A 90 5.24 -21.38 4.77
CA TRP A 90 5.19 -22.17 3.53
C TRP A 90 3.75 -22.36 3.07
N VAL A 91 3.44 -21.93 1.85
CA VAL A 91 2.10 -21.99 1.28
C VAL A 91 2.15 -22.52 -0.15
N GLU A 92 1.07 -23.16 -0.60
CA GLU A 92 0.92 -23.52 -2.01
C GLU A 92 -0.10 -22.59 -2.67
N LEU A 93 0.29 -21.97 -3.78
CA LEU A 93 -0.52 -21.01 -4.53
C LEU A 93 -0.82 -21.55 -5.92
N GLU A 94 -2.11 -21.52 -6.30
CA GLU A 94 -2.56 -21.82 -7.65
C GLU A 94 -3.06 -20.53 -8.31
N GLY A 95 -2.59 -20.28 -9.53
CA GLY A 95 -2.93 -19.06 -10.27
C GLY A 95 -2.50 -19.11 -11.73
N VAL A 96 -2.76 -18.02 -12.45
CA VAL A 96 -2.49 -17.90 -13.89
C VAL A 96 -1.47 -16.79 -14.13
N VAL A 97 -0.55 -17.00 -15.08
CA VAL A 97 0.41 -15.98 -15.49
C VAL A 97 -0.31 -14.84 -16.23
N ASP A 98 -0.50 -13.71 -15.55
CA ASP A 98 -1.20 -12.51 -16.06
C ASP A 98 -0.23 -11.44 -16.63
N GLY A 99 0.99 -11.82 -16.97
CA GLY A 99 1.91 -10.89 -17.63
C GLY A 99 2.96 -11.57 -18.48
N TYR A 100 3.61 -10.79 -19.35
CA TYR A 100 4.79 -11.27 -20.05
C TYR A 100 5.89 -11.61 -19.04
N PRO A 101 6.47 -12.82 -19.11
CA PRO A 101 7.61 -13.22 -18.29
C PRO A 101 8.79 -12.24 -18.46
N ASP A 102 9.31 -11.73 -17.35
CA ASP A 102 10.56 -10.95 -17.34
C ASP A 102 11.73 -11.91 -17.13
N VAL A 103 12.28 -12.40 -18.26
CA VAL A 103 13.38 -13.36 -18.30
C VAL A 103 14.70 -12.67 -17.98
N ARG A 104 15.39 -13.15 -16.95
CA ARG A 104 16.76 -12.76 -16.57
C ARG A 104 17.73 -13.90 -16.87
N ASP A 105 19.02 -13.66 -16.62
CA ASP A 105 20.08 -14.62 -16.95
C ASP A 105 19.87 -15.99 -16.27
N THR A 106 19.49 -16.00 -14.99
CA THR A 106 19.38 -17.22 -14.17
C THR A 106 17.97 -17.52 -13.66
N TRP A 107 17.04 -16.57 -13.75
CA TRP A 107 15.66 -16.74 -13.28
C TRP A 107 14.69 -15.96 -14.16
N THR A 108 13.41 -16.26 -14.02
CA THR A 108 12.32 -15.54 -14.68
C THR A 108 11.38 -15.01 -13.61
N ASN A 109 11.05 -13.71 -13.71
CA ASN A 109 10.03 -13.11 -12.87
C ASN A 109 8.67 -13.27 -13.58
N LEU A 110 7.75 -13.96 -12.93
CA LEU A 110 6.40 -14.22 -13.42
C LEU A 110 5.42 -13.44 -12.56
N LYS A 111 4.55 -12.65 -13.19
CA LYS A 111 3.38 -12.08 -12.52
C LYS A 111 2.28 -13.11 -12.60
N VAL A 112 1.90 -13.66 -11.46
CA VAL A 112 0.85 -14.67 -11.35
C VAL A 112 -0.33 -14.04 -10.63
N GLU A 113 -1.49 -14.03 -11.29
CA GLU A 113 -2.76 -13.73 -10.65
C GLU A 113 -3.19 -14.96 -9.86
N ALA A 114 -3.27 -14.81 -8.54
CA ALA A 114 -3.63 -15.90 -7.64
C ALA A 114 -5.14 -16.11 -7.68
N GLU A 115 -5.54 -17.38 -7.85
CA GLU A 115 -6.95 -17.81 -7.82
C GLU A 115 -7.28 -18.51 -6.49
N SER A 116 -6.33 -19.27 -5.96
CA SER A 116 -6.48 -19.95 -4.67
C SER A 116 -5.14 -20.18 -3.98
N ILE A 117 -5.20 -20.25 -2.66
CA ILE A 117 -4.07 -20.62 -1.80
C ILE A 117 -4.47 -21.87 -1.00
N GLU A 118 -3.54 -22.81 -0.85
CA GLU A 118 -3.68 -24.04 -0.08
C GLU A 118 -2.76 -23.94 1.14
N LEU A 119 -3.37 -23.96 2.32
CA LEU A 119 -2.73 -23.85 3.63
C LEU A 119 -3.17 -25.04 4.48
N ASP A 120 -2.22 -25.82 5.01
CA ASP A 120 -2.50 -27.00 5.86
C ASP A 120 -3.50 -28.00 5.24
N GLY A 121 -3.56 -28.08 3.91
CA GLY A 121 -4.47 -28.95 3.16
C GLY A 121 -5.89 -28.40 2.95
N GLU A 122 -6.16 -27.17 3.40
CA GLU A 122 -7.39 -26.44 3.10
C GLU A 122 -7.15 -25.40 2.00
N ARG A 123 -8.09 -25.30 1.07
CA ARG A 123 -8.02 -24.40 -0.09
C ARG A 123 -8.92 -23.19 0.12
N TYR A 124 -8.32 -22.01 0.07
CA TYR A 124 -8.98 -20.73 0.21
C TYR A 124 -8.96 -19.97 -1.13
N PRO A 125 -10.11 -19.47 -1.63
CA PRO A 125 -10.13 -18.61 -2.80
C PRO A 125 -9.53 -17.25 -2.43
N VAL A 126 -8.58 -16.78 -3.24
CA VAL A 126 -7.92 -15.49 -3.03
C VAL A 126 -7.88 -14.68 -4.31
N HIS A 127 -7.68 -13.38 -4.18
CA HIS A 127 -7.47 -12.47 -5.30
C HIS A 127 -6.23 -11.61 -5.05
N GLY A 128 -5.49 -11.33 -6.12
CA GLY A 128 -4.28 -10.51 -6.08
C GLY A 128 -3.21 -11.02 -7.02
N THR A 129 -2.16 -10.23 -7.20
CA THR A 129 -1.01 -10.59 -8.05
C THR A 129 0.23 -10.83 -7.20
N VAL A 130 0.89 -11.96 -7.41
CA VAL A 130 2.19 -12.29 -6.80
C VAL A 130 3.29 -12.28 -7.85
N LEU A 131 4.47 -11.85 -7.45
CA LEU A 131 5.68 -11.95 -8.25
C LEU A 131 6.42 -13.23 -7.88
N VAL A 132 6.36 -14.23 -8.76
CA VAL A 132 7.03 -15.52 -8.57
C VAL A 132 8.38 -15.51 -9.29
N ARG A 133 9.44 -15.85 -8.57
CA ARG A 133 10.77 -16.05 -9.16
C ARG A 133 10.96 -17.53 -9.48
N ALA A 134 10.81 -17.88 -10.75
CA ALA A 134 10.98 -19.25 -11.25
C ALA A 134 12.38 -19.43 -11.89
N PRO A 135 12.91 -20.67 -11.96
CA PRO A 135 14.06 -20.96 -12.80
C PRO A 135 13.76 -20.62 -14.26
N ARG A 136 14.82 -20.30 -15.03
CA ARG A 136 14.67 -19.91 -16.45
C ARG A 136 13.99 -20.97 -17.31
N PHE A 137 14.20 -22.25 -16.96
CA PHE A 137 13.62 -23.38 -17.68
C PHE A 137 12.82 -24.29 -16.74
N PRO A 138 11.70 -24.86 -17.21
CA PRO A 138 11.07 -24.64 -18.53
C PRO A 138 10.48 -23.23 -18.69
N GLU A 139 10.43 -22.73 -19.93
CA GLU A 139 9.87 -21.42 -20.25
C GLU A 139 8.36 -21.42 -20.00
N GLN A 140 7.90 -20.52 -19.13
CA GLN A 140 6.48 -20.31 -18.84
C GLN A 140 5.95 -19.17 -19.71
N HIS A 141 4.72 -19.28 -20.16
CA HIS A 141 4.06 -18.32 -21.05
C HIS A 141 2.87 -17.66 -20.37
N TYR A 142 2.45 -16.53 -20.93
CA TYR A 142 1.21 -15.87 -20.53
C TYR A 142 0.01 -16.82 -20.69
N GLY A 143 -0.85 -16.86 -19.68
CA GLY A 143 -2.01 -17.77 -19.64
C GLY A 143 -1.72 -19.16 -19.09
N ASP A 144 -0.46 -19.50 -18.77
CA ASP A 144 -0.14 -20.77 -18.13
C ASP A 144 -0.66 -20.77 -16.70
N ARG A 145 -1.27 -21.89 -16.30
CA ARG A 145 -1.71 -22.11 -14.92
C ARG A 145 -0.59 -22.78 -14.14
N LEU A 146 -0.18 -22.15 -13.05
CA LEU A 146 0.95 -22.56 -12.23
C LEU A 146 0.48 -22.91 -10.82
N ARG A 147 1.06 -23.98 -10.28
CA ARG A 147 1.06 -24.28 -8.85
C ARG A 147 2.45 -24.01 -8.32
N VAL A 148 2.55 -23.10 -7.37
CA VAL A 148 3.81 -22.59 -6.80
C VAL A 148 3.79 -22.88 -5.31
N ALA A 149 4.83 -23.50 -4.78
CA ALA A 149 4.99 -23.75 -3.35
C ALA A 149 6.23 -23.01 -2.85
N GLY A 150 6.14 -22.33 -1.71
CA GLY A 150 7.27 -21.62 -1.11
C GLY A 150 6.93 -20.77 0.09
#